data_AF-A0A3C0S3S8-F1
#
_entry.id   AF-A0A3C0S3S8-F1
#
_cell.length_a   1.000
_cell.length_b   1.000
_cell.length_c   1.000
_cell.angle_alpha   90.00
_cell.angle_beta   90.00
_cell.angle_gamma   90.00
#
_symmetry.space_group_name_H-M   'P 1'
#
loop_
_entity.id
_entity.type
_entity.pdbx_description
1 polymer ?
#
loop_
_entity_poly.entity_id
_entity_poly.type
_entity_poly.pdbx_seq_one_letter_code
_entity_poly.pdbx_strand_id
1 'polypeptide(L)'
;MKSLFYQMICIIAMLILTSWGFFAHKKINHYAVFSLPAKLAKFYKSNIDLITEKAVDPDKRCFTDSAEGPRHFIDMEDYLKESTIDTIPLHWSQAKERFQESQLLKNGIVPWQINLTYQKLVKAFQAKDYKRIIKHSAELGHYIADAHVPLHTTKNYNGQLTNQLGIHAFWESRLPEMFSEKYNLRVGKASYIKDPLQEAWVIVYESNRLVDSVLTIEAGLDRQFKASQKKSFIERNNQLVWTYSDNYARAYHEAMNGMVERRMQKTILRVASYWYSAWLESGQPDLTNIEKIKSTNKQDHIDITGKKRIGREEWM
;
A
#
# COMPACT_ATOMS: atom_id res chain seq x y z
N MET A 1 9.39 -17.09 -34.35
CA MET A 1 10.15 -17.57 -33.18
C MET A 1 10.64 -16.44 -32.28
N LYS A 2 11.33 -15.40 -32.81
CA LYS A 2 11.74 -14.22 -32.00
C LYS A 2 10.56 -13.48 -31.36
N SER A 3 9.45 -13.30 -32.08
CA SER A 3 8.21 -12.68 -31.57
C SER A 3 7.57 -13.45 -30.40
N LEU A 4 7.49 -14.79 -30.50
CA LEU A 4 6.99 -15.66 -29.42
C LEU A 4 7.89 -15.61 -28.17
N PHE A 5 9.20 -15.46 -28.36
CA PHE A 5 10.17 -15.31 -27.27
C PHE A 5 9.99 -13.96 -26.54
N TYR A 6 9.79 -12.86 -27.27
CA TYR A 6 9.47 -11.55 -26.67
C TYR A 6 8.09 -11.54 -26.00
N GLN A 7 7.10 -12.23 -26.57
CA GLN A 7 5.77 -12.37 -25.95
C GLN A 7 5.84 -13.17 -24.64
N MET A 8 6.63 -14.24 -24.59
CA MET A 8 6.82 -15.04 -23.38
C MET A 8 7.60 -14.27 -22.30
N ILE A 9 8.61 -13.48 -22.68
CA ILE A 9 9.34 -12.58 -21.76
C ILE A 9 8.42 -11.48 -21.21
N CYS A 10 7.57 -10.87 -22.05
CA CYS A 10 6.61 -9.86 -21.63
C CYS A 10 5.54 -10.41 -20.68
N ILE A 11 5.10 -11.66 -20.84
CA ILE A 11 4.13 -12.31 -19.94
C ILE A 11 4.76 -12.58 -18.57
N ILE A 12 6.05 -12.95 -18.52
CA ILE A 12 6.78 -13.21 -17.27
C ILE A 12 7.07 -11.90 -16.52
N ALA A 13 7.38 -10.80 -17.22
CA ALA A 13 7.62 -9.50 -16.58
C ALA A 13 6.38 -8.88 -15.93
N MET A 14 5.17 -9.13 -16.46
CA MET A 14 3.93 -8.52 -15.97
C MET A 14 3.44 -9.03 -14.60
N LEU A 15 3.99 -10.11 -14.06
CA LEU A 15 3.53 -10.72 -12.80
C LEU A 15 4.31 -10.27 -11.56
N ILE A 16 5.27 -9.36 -11.69
CA ILE A 16 6.29 -9.14 -10.66
C ILE A 16 6.33 -7.72 -10.07
N LEU A 17 5.52 -6.79 -10.55
CA LEU A 17 5.66 -5.37 -10.18
C LEU A 17 4.34 -4.77 -9.74
N THR A 18 4.03 -5.00 -8.46
CA THR A 18 3.03 -4.21 -7.73
C THR A 18 3.64 -3.74 -6.42
N SER A 19 3.47 -2.45 -6.20
CA SER A 19 3.36 -1.81 -4.88
C SER A 19 2.47 -2.66 -3.96
N TRP A 20 2.69 -2.67 -2.65
CA TRP A 20 2.96 -3.88 -1.86
C TRP A 20 2.55 -5.18 -2.51
N GLY A 21 3.45 -6.15 -2.47
CA GLY A 21 3.11 -7.52 -2.86
C GLY A 21 1.76 -7.87 -2.24
N PHE A 22 0.82 -8.33 -3.07
CA PHE A 22 -0.59 -8.55 -2.70
C PHE A 22 -0.75 -9.20 -1.30
N PHE A 23 0.23 -10.03 -0.93
CA PHE A 23 0.45 -10.56 0.39
C PHE A 23 0.32 -9.56 1.56
N ALA A 24 1.07 -8.46 1.56
CA ALA A 24 1.15 -7.56 2.71
C ALA A 24 -0.13 -6.73 2.86
N HIS A 25 -0.70 -6.21 1.77
CA HIS A 25 -2.01 -5.52 1.80
C HIS A 25 -3.10 -6.43 2.39
N LYS A 26 -3.15 -7.70 1.95
CA LYS A 26 -4.05 -8.73 2.49
C LYS A 26 -3.84 -8.92 3.99
N LYS A 27 -2.59 -9.16 4.43
CA LYS A 27 -2.25 -9.34 5.85
C LYS A 27 -2.63 -8.12 6.69
N ILE A 28 -2.31 -6.91 6.24
CA ILE A 28 -2.62 -5.67 6.96
C ILE A 28 -4.13 -5.52 7.18
N ASN A 29 -4.93 -5.67 6.12
CA ASN A 29 -6.38 -5.56 6.19
C ASN A 29 -6.99 -6.67 7.09
N HIS A 30 -6.50 -7.90 6.96
CA HIS A 30 -6.89 -9.01 7.81
C HIS A 30 -6.63 -8.72 9.29
N TYR A 31 -5.41 -8.30 9.64
CA TYR A 31 -5.03 -8.06 11.03
C TYR A 31 -5.71 -6.83 11.65
N ALA A 32 -6.05 -5.81 10.84
CA ALA A 32 -6.72 -4.60 11.31
C ALA A 32 -8.10 -4.92 11.94
N VAL A 33 -8.79 -5.96 11.46
CA VAL A 33 -10.08 -6.42 11.99
C VAL A 33 -10.01 -6.76 13.48
N PHE A 34 -8.88 -7.31 13.95
CA PHE A 34 -8.73 -7.72 15.35
C PHE A 34 -8.46 -6.57 16.32
N SER A 35 -8.17 -5.38 15.79
CA SER A 35 -7.91 -4.17 16.59
C SER A 35 -9.18 -3.35 16.85
N LEU A 36 -10.31 -3.74 16.25
CA LEU A 36 -11.60 -3.02 16.34
C LEU A 36 -12.35 -3.33 17.66
N PRO A 37 -13.16 -2.39 18.16
CA PRO A 37 -14.03 -2.65 19.31
C PRO A 37 -15.10 -3.70 18.98
N ALA A 38 -15.55 -4.47 19.99
CA ALA A 38 -16.41 -5.64 19.80
C ALA A 38 -17.66 -5.39 18.94
N LYS A 39 -18.33 -4.25 19.13
CA LYS A 39 -19.54 -3.86 18.37
C LYS A 39 -19.28 -3.79 16.86
N LEU A 40 -18.14 -3.20 16.46
CA LEU A 40 -17.75 -3.05 15.07
C LEU A 40 -17.07 -4.32 14.54
N ALA A 41 -16.24 -4.95 15.37
CA ALA A 41 -15.48 -6.15 15.02
C ALA A 41 -16.37 -7.31 14.57
N LYS A 42 -17.60 -7.44 15.08
CA LYS A 42 -18.55 -8.49 14.64
C LYS A 42 -18.79 -8.42 13.13
N PHE A 43 -19.10 -7.23 12.59
CA PHE A 43 -19.32 -7.02 11.16
C PHE A 43 -18.06 -7.35 10.36
N TYR A 44 -16.90 -6.83 10.76
CA TYR A 44 -15.65 -7.02 10.02
C TYR A 44 -15.17 -8.48 10.06
N LYS A 45 -15.29 -9.18 11.20
CA LYS A 45 -14.94 -10.60 11.32
C LYS A 45 -15.81 -11.48 10.42
N SER A 46 -17.11 -11.19 10.30
CA SER A 46 -17.99 -11.91 9.37
C SER A 46 -17.66 -11.65 7.89
N ASN A 47 -16.87 -10.64 7.57
CA ASN A 47 -16.49 -10.25 6.20
C ASN A 47 -14.98 -10.27 5.96
N ILE A 48 -14.21 -10.90 6.86
CA ILE A 48 -12.75 -10.75 6.90
C ILE A 48 -12.09 -11.24 5.61
N ASP A 49 -12.57 -12.35 5.05
CA ASP A 49 -12.03 -12.90 3.79
C ASP A 49 -12.29 -11.95 2.62
N LEU A 50 -13.49 -11.35 2.56
CA LEU A 50 -13.85 -10.42 1.49
C LEU A 50 -13.04 -9.12 1.56
N ILE A 51 -12.85 -8.58 2.77
CA ILE A 51 -12.03 -7.39 3.01
C ILE A 51 -10.56 -7.69 2.66
N THR A 52 -10.08 -8.87 3.05
CA THR A 52 -8.72 -9.35 2.73
C THR A 52 -8.53 -9.43 1.22
N GLU A 53 -9.41 -10.12 0.49
CA GLU A 53 -9.27 -10.29 -0.96
C GLU A 53 -9.38 -8.99 -1.74
N LYS A 54 -10.21 -8.03 -1.27
CA LYS A 54 -10.37 -6.71 -1.89
C LYS A 54 -9.24 -5.74 -1.57
N ALA A 55 -8.34 -6.07 -0.64
CA ALA A 55 -7.22 -5.20 -0.24
C ALA A 55 -6.26 -4.87 -1.38
N VAL A 56 -6.34 -5.57 -2.52
CA VAL A 56 -5.48 -5.40 -3.69
C VAL A 56 -6.23 -4.87 -4.91
N ASP A 57 -7.52 -4.56 -4.76
CA ASP A 57 -8.34 -4.03 -5.85
C ASP A 57 -7.82 -2.70 -6.41
N PRO A 58 -7.27 -1.76 -5.60
CA PRO A 58 -6.60 -0.56 -6.12
C PRO A 58 -5.46 -0.87 -7.10
N ASP A 59 -4.53 -1.77 -6.77
CA ASP A 59 -3.47 -2.15 -7.71
C ASP A 59 -4.04 -2.78 -8.99
N LYS A 60 -5.06 -3.63 -8.87
CA LYS A 60 -5.73 -4.23 -10.03
C LYS A 60 -6.40 -3.16 -10.89
N ARG A 61 -6.89 -2.07 -10.30
CA ARG A 61 -7.44 -0.94 -11.05
C ARG A 61 -6.38 -0.20 -11.86
N CYS A 62 -5.10 -0.26 -11.52
CA CYS A 62 -4.04 0.29 -12.38
C CYS A 62 -3.99 -0.37 -13.77
N PHE A 63 -4.64 -1.52 -14.00
CA PHE A 63 -4.74 -2.14 -15.33
C PHE A 63 -5.96 -1.68 -16.14
N THR A 64 -6.87 -0.89 -15.54
CA THR A 64 -8.16 -0.52 -16.14
C THR A 64 -8.55 0.95 -15.96
N ASP A 65 -7.98 1.66 -14.98
CA ASP A 65 -8.21 3.07 -14.69
C ASP A 65 -6.87 3.83 -14.72
N SER A 66 -6.69 4.70 -15.70
CA SER A 66 -5.48 5.52 -15.84
C SER A 66 -5.33 6.56 -14.72
N ALA A 67 -6.41 6.90 -14.01
CA ALA A 67 -6.38 7.81 -12.87
C ALA A 67 -6.02 7.11 -11.55
N GLU A 68 -5.87 5.77 -11.54
CA GLU A 68 -5.56 5.03 -10.32
C GLU A 68 -4.09 5.18 -9.92
N GLY A 69 -3.14 5.11 -10.86
CA GLY A 69 -1.70 5.14 -10.55
C GLY A 69 -1.28 6.26 -9.58
N PRO A 70 -1.64 7.53 -9.82
CA PRO A 70 -1.36 8.64 -8.90
C PRO A 70 -1.84 8.46 -7.46
N ARG A 71 -2.79 7.57 -7.20
CA ARG A 71 -3.43 7.40 -5.88
C ARG A 71 -2.58 6.64 -4.87
N HIS A 72 -1.51 5.97 -5.30
CA HIS A 72 -0.71 5.11 -4.42
C HIS A 72 0.53 5.79 -3.84
N PHE A 73 1.00 6.89 -4.41
CA PHE A 73 2.28 7.48 -4.02
C PHE A 73 2.19 9.01 -3.82
N ILE A 74 3.27 9.60 -3.34
CA ILE A 74 3.54 11.03 -3.40
C ILE A 74 5.06 11.29 -3.48
N ASP A 75 5.53 11.94 -4.53
CA ASP A 75 6.93 12.27 -4.75
C ASP A 75 7.28 13.57 -4.00
N MET A 76 7.62 13.44 -2.71
CA MET A 76 7.84 14.59 -1.82
C MET A 76 8.91 15.57 -2.33
N GLU A 77 9.96 15.10 -3.00
CA GLU A 77 11.07 15.95 -3.45
C GLU A 77 10.65 17.02 -4.46
N ASP A 78 9.58 16.80 -5.23
CA ASP A 78 9.12 17.81 -6.19
C ASP A 78 8.44 19.00 -5.53
N TYR A 79 7.94 18.82 -4.32
CA TYR A 79 7.33 19.90 -3.58
C TYR A 79 8.33 20.63 -2.68
N LEU A 80 9.44 19.97 -2.32
CA LEU A 80 10.50 20.52 -1.47
C LEU A 80 11.44 21.49 -2.20
N LYS A 81 11.47 21.47 -3.54
CA LYS A 81 12.27 22.41 -4.35
C LYS A 81 11.86 23.87 -4.21
N GLU A 82 10.69 24.16 -3.64
CA GLU A 82 10.18 25.52 -3.39
C GLU A 82 10.48 26.07 -1.97
N SER A 83 11.42 25.47 -1.22
CA SER A 83 11.93 25.89 0.12
C SER A 83 11.04 25.57 1.34
N THR A 84 11.68 25.00 2.37
CA THR A 84 11.16 24.55 3.69
C THR A 84 10.03 23.52 3.65
N ILE A 85 10.11 22.53 4.55
CA ILE A 85 9.26 21.33 4.64
C ILE A 85 7.75 21.62 4.89
N ASP A 86 7.35 22.90 5.01
CA ASP A 86 5.97 23.38 5.22
C ASP A 86 5.20 23.72 3.92
N THR A 87 5.68 23.32 2.73
CA THR A 87 5.13 23.84 1.45
C THR A 87 3.93 23.13 0.86
N ILE A 88 3.68 21.84 1.17
CA ILE A 88 2.52 21.16 0.57
C ILE A 88 1.26 21.49 1.35
N PRO A 89 0.27 22.18 0.75
CA PRO A 89 -0.97 22.46 1.46
C PRO A 89 -1.68 21.15 1.78
N LEU A 90 -2.08 21.00 3.04
CA LEU A 90 -2.70 19.75 3.48
C LEU A 90 -4.01 19.51 2.75
N HIS A 91 -4.82 20.57 2.58
CA HIS A 91 -6.10 20.50 1.89
C HIS A 91 -5.95 20.54 0.38
N TRP A 92 -6.69 19.67 -0.31
CA TRP A 92 -6.68 19.57 -1.77
C TRP A 92 -7.05 20.90 -2.46
N SER A 93 -8.00 21.66 -1.91
CA SER A 93 -8.38 22.96 -2.46
C SER A 93 -7.20 23.93 -2.50
N GLN A 94 -6.47 24.04 -1.38
CA GLN A 94 -5.28 24.88 -1.28
C GLN A 94 -4.13 24.36 -2.16
N ALA A 95 -3.99 23.03 -2.26
CA ALA A 95 -3.01 22.42 -3.14
C ALA A 95 -3.26 22.78 -4.61
N LYS A 96 -4.53 22.81 -5.04
CA LYS A 96 -4.92 23.23 -6.41
C LYS A 96 -4.82 24.73 -6.66
N GLU A 97 -4.89 25.55 -5.63
CA GLU A 97 -4.62 27.00 -5.75
C GLU A 97 -3.14 27.27 -5.98
N ARG A 98 -2.26 26.43 -5.39
CA ARG A 98 -0.81 26.58 -5.50
C ARG A 98 -0.21 25.85 -6.70
N PHE A 99 -0.72 24.68 -7.04
CA PHE A 99 -0.17 23.81 -8.08
C PHE A 99 -1.22 23.46 -9.13
N GLN A 100 -0.78 23.31 -10.38
CA GLN A 100 -1.64 22.77 -11.43
C GLN A 100 -2.06 21.34 -11.08
N GLU A 101 -3.32 21.00 -11.32
CA GLU A 101 -3.86 19.67 -11.01
C GLU A 101 -3.11 18.55 -11.74
N SER A 102 -2.68 18.79 -12.97
CA SER A 102 -1.82 17.87 -13.74
C SER A 102 -0.49 17.58 -13.05
N GLN A 103 0.11 18.58 -12.40
CA GLN A 103 1.35 18.42 -11.62
C GLN A 103 1.10 17.62 -10.34
N LEU A 104 -0.01 17.87 -9.64
CA LEU A 104 -0.41 17.09 -8.46
C LEU A 104 -0.61 15.62 -8.82
N LEU A 105 -1.34 15.34 -9.89
CA LEU A 105 -1.57 13.96 -10.35
C LEU A 105 -0.27 13.29 -10.81
N LYS A 106 0.63 14.02 -11.48
CA LYS A 106 1.93 13.48 -11.87
C LYS A 106 2.78 13.08 -10.68
N ASN A 107 2.73 13.88 -9.62
CA ASN A 107 3.56 13.71 -8.42
C ASN A 107 2.91 12.79 -7.37
N GLY A 108 1.70 12.31 -7.61
CA GLY A 108 1.01 11.42 -6.68
C GLY A 108 0.22 12.16 -5.60
N ILE A 109 -0.89 11.55 -5.20
CA ILE A 109 -1.94 12.16 -4.38
C ILE A 109 -2.39 11.29 -3.20
N VAL A 110 -1.59 10.30 -2.78
CA VAL A 110 -1.99 9.33 -1.75
C VAL A 110 -2.57 9.93 -0.45
N PRO A 111 -2.05 11.02 0.16
CA PRO A 111 -2.67 11.57 1.39
C PRO A 111 -4.09 12.10 1.16
N TRP A 112 -4.33 12.75 0.02
CA TRP A 112 -5.66 13.23 -0.33
C TRP A 112 -6.61 12.09 -0.71
N GLN A 113 -6.08 11.04 -1.35
CA GLN A 113 -6.86 9.85 -1.66
C GLN A 113 -7.31 9.10 -0.39
N ILE A 114 -6.44 8.99 0.62
CA ILE A 114 -6.79 8.43 1.93
C ILE A 114 -7.99 9.18 2.50
N ASN A 115 -7.92 10.51 2.56
CA ASN A 115 -9.01 11.34 3.08
C ASN A 115 -10.31 11.21 2.25
N LEU A 116 -10.21 11.22 0.92
CA LEU A 116 -11.37 11.03 0.04
C LEU A 116 -12.04 9.67 0.27
N THR A 117 -11.24 8.60 0.40
CA THR A 117 -11.74 7.25 0.63
C THR A 117 -12.34 7.10 2.03
N TYR A 118 -11.74 7.74 3.02
CA TYR A 118 -12.30 7.85 4.37
C TYR A 118 -13.69 8.52 4.36
N GLN A 119 -13.86 9.65 3.68
CA GLN A 119 -15.15 10.32 3.57
C GLN A 119 -16.21 9.44 2.88
N LYS A 120 -15.81 8.66 1.87
CA LYS A 120 -16.69 7.66 1.23
C LYS A 120 -17.10 6.56 2.21
N LEU A 121 -16.17 6.10 3.06
CA LEU A 121 -16.45 5.12 4.10
C LEU A 121 -17.43 5.66 5.16
N VAL A 122 -17.26 6.89 5.63
CA VAL A 122 -18.21 7.57 6.54
C VAL A 122 -19.62 7.57 5.94
N LYS A 123 -19.75 8.02 4.69
CA LYS A 123 -21.04 8.04 3.98
C LYS A 123 -21.64 6.64 3.81
N ALA A 124 -20.82 5.62 3.55
CA ALA A 124 -21.27 4.25 3.44
C ALA A 124 -21.82 3.72 4.77
N PHE A 125 -21.18 4.04 5.89
CA PHE A 125 -21.70 3.72 7.22
C PHE A 125 -23.01 4.45 7.53
N GLN A 126 -23.10 5.76 7.25
CA GLN A 126 -24.33 6.55 7.44
C GLN A 126 -25.51 5.94 6.68
N ALA A 127 -25.27 5.51 5.44
CA ALA A 127 -26.26 4.87 4.58
C ALA A 127 -26.53 3.39 4.92
N LYS A 128 -25.76 2.79 5.84
CA LYS A 128 -25.75 1.34 6.13
C LYS A 128 -25.58 0.49 4.86
N ASP A 129 -24.78 0.97 3.90
CA ASP A 129 -24.47 0.27 2.66
C ASP A 129 -23.31 -0.70 2.88
N TYR A 130 -23.65 -1.92 3.30
CA TYR A 130 -22.67 -2.96 3.64
C TYR A 130 -21.67 -3.27 2.52
N LYS A 131 -22.10 -3.26 1.25
CA LYS A 131 -21.21 -3.52 0.11
C LYS A 131 -20.17 -2.41 -0.01
N ARG A 132 -20.60 -1.15 0.11
CA ARG A 132 -19.68 0.01 0.05
C ARG A 132 -18.82 0.15 1.29
N ILE A 133 -19.30 -0.23 2.48
CA ILE A 133 -18.49 -0.29 3.70
C ILE A 133 -17.29 -1.22 3.46
N ILE A 134 -17.54 -2.45 3.01
CA ILE A 134 -16.47 -3.43 2.75
C ILE A 134 -15.49 -2.92 1.69
N LYS A 135 -16.03 -2.42 0.56
CA LYS A 135 -15.22 -1.89 -0.54
C LYS A 135 -14.30 -0.75 -0.06
N HIS A 136 -14.86 0.29 0.54
CA HIS A 136 -14.08 1.46 0.94
C HIS A 136 -13.18 1.18 2.14
N SER A 137 -13.52 0.20 3.00
CA SER A 137 -12.62 -0.24 4.06
C SER A 137 -11.35 -0.89 3.50
N ALA A 138 -11.50 -1.81 2.55
CA ALA A 138 -10.37 -2.50 1.91
C ALA A 138 -9.50 -1.53 1.09
N GLU A 139 -10.13 -0.65 0.30
CA GLU A 139 -9.44 0.39 -0.48
C GLU A 139 -8.72 1.40 0.43
N LEU A 140 -9.36 1.85 1.51
CA LEU A 140 -8.72 2.75 2.47
C LEU A 140 -7.52 2.07 3.14
N GLY A 141 -7.67 0.79 3.50
CA GLY A 141 -6.58 -0.01 4.06
C GLY A 141 -5.40 -0.13 3.10
N HIS A 142 -5.66 -0.23 1.80
CA HIS A 142 -4.65 -0.26 0.76
C HIS A 142 -3.86 1.06 0.67
N TYR A 143 -4.53 2.21 0.48
CA TYR A 143 -3.84 3.49 0.34
C TYR A 143 -3.09 3.90 1.61
N ILE A 144 -3.62 3.56 2.80
CA ILE A 144 -2.90 3.74 4.06
C ILE A 144 -1.65 2.87 4.07
N ALA A 145 -1.73 1.62 3.59
CA ALA A 145 -0.55 0.77 3.48
C ALA A 145 0.47 1.36 2.52
N ASP A 146 0.11 1.76 1.30
CA ASP A 146 1.07 2.40 0.37
C ASP A 146 1.77 3.61 0.98
N ALA A 147 1.01 4.49 1.62
CA ALA A 147 1.56 5.65 2.32
C ALA A 147 2.53 5.26 3.45
N HIS A 148 2.47 4.02 3.96
CA HIS A 148 3.42 3.51 4.96
C HIS A 148 4.76 3.02 4.40
N VAL A 149 4.89 2.86 3.09
CA VAL A 149 6.14 2.45 2.45
C VAL A 149 7.01 3.67 2.21
N PRO A 150 8.26 3.68 2.68
CA PRO A 150 9.17 4.80 2.41
C PRO A 150 9.29 5.10 0.90
N LEU A 151 9.43 4.06 0.08
CA LEU A 151 9.62 4.17 -1.37
C LEU A 151 8.41 4.69 -2.15
N HIS A 152 7.21 4.75 -1.54
CA HIS A 152 6.03 5.41 -2.12
C HIS A 152 5.97 6.92 -1.83
N THR A 153 6.96 7.44 -1.10
CA THR A 153 7.02 8.85 -0.71
C THR A 153 8.19 9.60 -1.35
N THR A 154 8.81 9.01 -2.37
CA THR A 154 10.02 9.54 -3.02
C THR A 154 10.03 9.28 -4.51
N LYS A 155 10.64 10.21 -5.24
CA LYS A 155 11.00 9.99 -6.64
C LYS A 155 11.90 8.79 -6.85
N ASN A 156 12.78 8.48 -5.91
CA ASN A 156 13.69 7.33 -6.00
C ASN A 156 12.98 6.00 -5.68
N TYR A 157 11.72 5.89 -6.13
CA TYR A 157 10.77 4.82 -5.89
C TYR A 157 11.35 3.41 -6.02
N ASN A 158 12.13 3.16 -7.07
CA ASN A 158 12.73 1.85 -7.34
C ASN A 158 14.26 1.90 -7.30
N GLY A 159 14.85 2.86 -6.60
CA GLY A 159 16.31 3.01 -6.52
C GLY A 159 16.96 3.47 -7.83
N GLN A 160 16.18 3.93 -8.80
CA GLN A 160 16.67 4.30 -10.13
C GLN A 160 17.57 5.54 -10.14
N LEU A 161 17.51 6.38 -9.11
CA LEU A 161 18.37 7.55 -8.95
C LEU A 161 19.65 7.25 -8.15
N THR A 162 19.75 6.07 -7.53
CA THR A 162 20.87 5.66 -6.67
C THR A 162 21.48 4.31 -7.05
N ASN A 163 21.16 3.78 -8.23
CA ASN A 163 21.66 2.51 -8.77
C ASN A 163 21.25 1.26 -7.94
N GLN A 164 20.02 1.26 -7.43
CA GLN A 164 19.45 0.19 -6.59
C GLN A 164 18.18 -0.40 -7.24
N LEU A 165 18.18 -0.52 -8.57
CA LEU A 165 17.02 -0.98 -9.36
C LEU A 165 16.46 -2.33 -8.84
N GLY A 166 15.20 -2.29 -8.44
CA GLY A 166 14.46 -3.43 -7.87
C GLY A 166 14.27 -3.35 -6.35
N ILE A 167 14.84 -2.35 -5.67
CA ILE A 167 14.72 -2.20 -4.21
C ILE A 167 13.26 -2.02 -3.76
N HIS A 168 12.37 -1.52 -4.63
CA HIS A 168 10.95 -1.39 -4.34
C HIS A 168 10.31 -2.75 -4.03
N ALA A 169 10.29 -3.63 -5.03
CA ALA A 169 9.73 -4.96 -4.90
C ALA A 169 10.48 -5.78 -3.84
N PHE A 170 11.78 -5.50 -3.63
CA PHE A 170 12.56 -6.10 -2.57
C PHE A 170 12.00 -5.76 -1.18
N TRP A 171 11.91 -4.47 -0.84
CA TRP A 171 11.45 -4.01 0.47
C TRP A 171 10.02 -4.46 0.76
N GLU A 172 9.19 -4.42 -0.27
CA GLU A 172 7.74 -4.35 -0.11
C GLU A 172 7.02 -5.66 -0.44
N SER A 173 7.62 -6.52 -1.27
CA SER A 173 7.14 -7.88 -1.54
C SER A 173 8.03 -8.91 -0.85
N ARG A 174 9.34 -8.93 -1.18
CA ARG A 174 10.22 -10.04 -0.78
C ARG A 174 10.35 -10.16 0.73
N LEU A 175 10.56 -9.04 1.44
CA LEU A 175 10.76 -9.10 2.89
C LEU A 175 9.49 -9.51 3.65
N PRO A 176 8.30 -8.91 3.42
CA PRO A 176 7.08 -9.40 4.07
C PRO A 176 6.77 -10.86 3.76
N GLU A 177 6.95 -11.31 2.51
CA GLU A 177 6.74 -12.71 2.12
C GLU A 177 7.68 -13.66 2.88
N MET A 178 8.95 -13.30 3.05
CA MET A 178 9.94 -14.15 3.74
C MET A 178 9.82 -14.15 5.26
N PHE A 179 9.43 -13.03 5.87
CA PHE A 179 9.63 -12.82 7.31
C PHE A 179 8.35 -12.64 8.12
N SER A 180 7.20 -12.43 7.48
CA SER A 180 5.95 -12.10 8.20
C SER A 180 5.46 -13.17 9.18
N GLU A 181 5.80 -14.44 8.99
CA GLU A 181 5.46 -15.50 9.95
C GLU A 181 6.14 -15.31 11.32
N LYS A 182 7.26 -14.58 11.36
CA LYS A 182 8.00 -14.25 12.58
C LYS A 182 7.55 -12.91 13.19
N TYR A 183 6.75 -12.12 12.47
CA TYR A 183 6.30 -10.81 12.94
C TYR A 183 5.15 -10.95 13.93
N ASN A 184 5.14 -10.11 14.97
CA ASN A 184 3.98 -9.95 15.84
C ASN A 184 3.04 -8.89 15.26
N LEU A 185 2.09 -9.33 14.44
CA LEU A 185 1.11 -8.44 13.78
C LEU A 185 -0.16 -8.19 14.60
N ARG A 186 -0.25 -8.72 15.83
CA ARG A 186 -1.35 -8.39 16.75
C ARG A 186 -1.02 -7.09 17.46
N VAL A 187 -1.66 -6.01 17.01
CA VAL A 187 -1.44 -4.67 17.56
C VAL A 187 -2.52 -4.30 18.58
N GLY A 188 -2.36 -3.12 19.20
CA GLY A 188 -3.28 -2.60 20.19
C GLY A 188 -4.66 -2.23 19.63
N LYS A 189 -5.48 -1.60 20.47
CA LYS A 189 -6.85 -1.19 20.11
C LYS A 189 -6.83 0.04 19.21
N ALA A 190 -7.73 0.06 18.23
CA ALA A 190 -8.00 1.23 17.40
C ALA A 190 -8.34 2.47 18.23
N SER A 191 -7.82 3.63 17.82
CA SER A 191 -8.06 4.93 18.44
C SER A 191 -8.85 5.85 17.50
N TYR A 192 -9.57 6.82 18.06
CA TYR A 192 -10.25 7.84 17.25
C TYR A 192 -9.22 8.80 16.64
N ILE A 193 -9.36 9.07 15.35
CA ILE A 193 -8.56 10.02 14.57
C ILE A 193 -9.41 11.27 14.38
N LYS A 194 -8.99 12.38 15.01
CA LYS A 194 -9.71 13.66 14.96
C LYS A 194 -9.66 14.32 13.59
N ASP A 195 -8.52 14.23 12.92
CA ASP A 195 -8.31 14.79 11.58
C ASP A 195 -7.69 13.72 10.67
N PRO A 196 -8.53 13.03 9.87
CA PRO A 196 -8.10 11.96 8.96
C PRO A 196 -7.11 12.42 7.90
N LEU A 197 -7.17 13.68 7.47
CA LEU A 197 -6.27 14.24 6.46
C LEU A 197 -4.92 14.58 7.07
N GLN A 198 -4.91 15.21 8.25
CA GLN A 198 -3.67 15.46 9.00
C GLN A 198 -2.94 14.15 9.32
N GLU A 199 -3.66 13.11 9.75
CA GLU A 199 -3.06 11.81 10.03
C GLU A 199 -2.47 11.18 8.76
N ALA A 200 -3.10 11.36 7.59
CA ALA A 200 -2.57 10.86 6.32
C ALA A 200 -1.23 11.53 5.97
N TRP A 201 -1.10 12.83 6.23
CA TRP A 201 0.16 13.56 6.09
C TRP A 201 1.22 13.10 7.11
N VAL A 202 0.84 12.89 8.36
CA VAL A 202 1.76 12.33 9.39
C VAL A 202 2.33 10.98 8.93
N ILE A 203 1.49 10.11 8.36
CA ILE A 203 1.94 8.82 7.81
C ILE A 203 3.00 9.03 6.71
N VAL A 204 2.72 9.92 5.75
CA VAL A 204 3.64 10.24 4.63
C VAL A 204 4.98 10.77 5.16
N TYR A 205 4.96 11.74 6.08
CA TYR A 205 6.18 12.29 6.66
C TYR A 205 6.98 11.25 7.44
N GLU A 206 6.33 10.39 8.22
CA GLU A 206 6.99 9.28 8.91
C GLU A 206 7.64 8.29 7.93
N SER A 207 7.00 8.00 6.81
CA SER A 207 7.54 7.12 5.76
C SER A 207 8.72 7.75 5.05
N ASN A 208 8.59 9.02 4.62
CA ASN A 208 9.61 9.70 3.85
C ASN A 208 10.92 9.83 4.63
N ARG A 209 10.84 10.08 5.94
CA ARG A 209 12.02 10.11 6.84
C ARG A 209 12.81 8.79 6.89
N LEU A 210 12.24 7.69 6.42
CA LEU A 210 12.90 6.38 6.38
C LEU A 210 13.49 6.05 5.01
N VAL A 211 13.23 6.85 3.96
CA VAL A 211 13.78 6.64 2.61
C VAL A 211 15.30 6.53 2.65
N ASP A 212 15.94 7.44 3.37
CA ASP A 212 17.39 7.49 3.47
C ASP A 212 17.95 6.22 4.11
N SER A 213 17.31 5.71 5.19
CA SER A 213 17.69 4.44 5.80
C SER A 213 17.48 3.24 4.85
N VAL A 214 16.36 3.19 4.14
CA VAL A 214 16.08 2.11 3.16
C VAL A 214 17.18 2.05 2.12
N LEU A 215 17.56 3.18 1.54
CA LEU A 215 18.55 3.26 0.46
C LEU A 215 19.98 3.06 0.98
N THR A 216 20.38 3.75 2.05
CA THR A 216 21.77 3.72 2.55
C THR A 216 22.14 2.37 3.16
N ILE A 217 21.22 1.69 3.84
CA ILE A 217 21.46 0.35 4.37
C ILE A 217 21.70 -0.64 3.24
N GLU A 218 20.87 -0.61 2.18
CA GLU A 218 21.03 -1.52 1.05
C GLU A 218 22.35 -1.23 0.31
N ALA A 219 22.68 0.03 0.06
CA ALA A 219 23.97 0.41 -0.54
C ALA A 219 25.18 0.04 0.34
N GLY A 220 25.01 0.02 1.66
CA GLY A 220 26.00 -0.48 2.61
C GLY A 220 26.27 -1.98 2.45
N LEU A 221 25.21 -2.79 2.32
CA LEU A 221 25.31 -4.22 2.09
C LEU A 221 25.80 -4.56 0.68
N ASP A 222 25.39 -3.78 -0.32
CA ASP A 222 25.82 -3.97 -1.71
C ASP A 222 27.36 -3.97 -1.83
N ARG A 223 28.04 -3.10 -1.06
CA ARG A 223 29.51 -3.03 -1.01
C ARG A 223 30.18 -4.21 -0.31
N GLN A 224 29.45 -4.94 0.53
CA GLN A 224 29.99 -6.07 1.31
C GLN A 224 29.78 -7.43 0.63
N PHE A 225 28.78 -7.53 -0.25
CA PHE A 225 28.44 -8.78 -0.93
C PHE A 225 29.13 -8.89 -2.30
N LYS A 226 29.58 -10.10 -2.65
CA LYS A 226 30.01 -10.38 -4.03
C LYS A 226 28.80 -10.30 -4.96
N ALA A 227 28.99 -9.83 -6.19
CA ALA A 227 27.90 -9.69 -7.17
C ALA A 227 27.07 -10.97 -7.35
N SER A 228 27.73 -12.14 -7.37
CA SER A 228 27.09 -13.46 -7.50
C SER A 228 26.22 -13.88 -6.31
N GLN A 229 26.32 -13.20 -5.16
CA GLN A 229 25.56 -13.51 -3.95
C GLN A 229 24.33 -12.62 -3.77
N LYS A 230 24.25 -11.51 -4.52
CA LYS A 230 23.20 -10.49 -4.34
C LYS A 230 21.85 -10.92 -4.90
N LYS A 231 21.86 -11.59 -6.06
CA LYS A 231 20.64 -12.02 -6.76
C LYS A 231 20.67 -13.52 -7.08
N SER A 232 19.50 -14.12 -7.11
CA SER A 232 19.28 -15.52 -7.49
C SER A 232 17.91 -15.69 -8.13
N PHE A 233 17.70 -16.81 -8.81
CA PHE A 233 16.35 -17.24 -9.17
C PHE A 233 15.64 -17.78 -7.93
N ILE A 234 14.43 -17.31 -7.69
CA ILE A 234 13.53 -17.83 -6.66
C ILE A 234 12.21 -18.27 -7.31
N GLU A 235 11.56 -19.28 -6.73
CA GLU A 235 10.20 -19.65 -7.14
C GLU A 235 9.16 -18.81 -6.37
N ARG A 236 8.31 -18.09 -7.09
CA ARG A 236 7.19 -17.30 -6.54
C ARG A 236 5.96 -17.57 -7.40
N ASN A 237 4.87 -18.06 -6.80
CA ASN A 237 3.63 -18.45 -7.50
C ASN A 237 3.88 -19.37 -8.71
N ASN A 238 4.70 -20.41 -8.53
CA ASN A 238 5.12 -21.38 -9.57
C ASN A 238 5.87 -20.74 -10.77
N GLN A 239 6.49 -19.58 -10.57
CA GLN A 239 7.32 -18.91 -11.57
C GLN A 239 8.71 -18.60 -11.01
N LEU A 240 9.73 -18.81 -11.84
CA LEU A 240 11.10 -18.42 -11.52
C LEU A 240 11.30 -16.92 -11.76
N VAL A 241 11.68 -16.20 -10.71
CA VAL A 241 11.92 -14.76 -10.73
C VAL A 241 13.38 -14.49 -10.39
N TRP A 242 14.06 -13.70 -11.22
CA TRP A 242 15.39 -13.18 -10.92
C TRP A 242 15.30 -11.97 -10.00
N THR A 243 15.71 -12.12 -8.74
CA THR A 243 15.60 -11.06 -7.73
C THR A 243 16.65 -11.22 -6.64
N TYR A 244 16.59 -10.40 -5.60
CA TYR A 244 17.46 -10.47 -4.43
C TYR A 244 17.43 -11.87 -3.79
N SER A 245 18.62 -12.40 -3.51
CA SER A 245 18.79 -13.73 -2.95
C SER A 245 18.33 -13.81 -1.49
N ASP A 246 18.03 -15.01 -1.00
CA ASP A 246 17.59 -15.23 0.37
C ASP A 246 18.63 -14.78 1.41
N ASN A 247 19.91 -14.98 1.11
CA ASN A 247 21.01 -14.55 1.97
C ASN A 247 21.07 -13.01 2.04
N TYR A 248 20.93 -12.34 0.90
CA TYR A 248 20.91 -10.87 0.85
C TYR A 248 19.66 -10.30 1.53
N ALA A 249 18.49 -10.92 1.32
CA ALA A 249 17.24 -10.57 1.98
C ALA A 249 17.32 -10.67 3.51
N ARG A 250 17.93 -11.74 4.03
CA ARG A 250 18.18 -11.90 5.47
C ARG A 250 19.10 -10.82 6.02
N ALA A 251 20.25 -10.59 5.38
CA ALA A 251 21.19 -9.56 5.80
C ALA A 251 20.56 -8.16 5.80
N TYR A 252 19.78 -7.83 4.77
CA TYR A 252 19.07 -6.55 4.68
C TYR A 252 17.98 -6.41 5.74
N HIS A 253 17.18 -7.46 5.95
CA HIS A 253 16.17 -7.47 7.00
C HIS A 253 16.77 -7.29 8.39
N GLU A 254 17.88 -7.97 8.69
CA GLU A 254 18.64 -7.84 9.94
C GLU A 254 19.22 -6.43 10.10
N ALA A 255 19.86 -5.88 9.06
CA ALA A 255 20.43 -4.53 9.09
C ALA A 255 19.37 -3.43 9.25
N MET A 256 18.15 -3.64 8.72
CA MET A 256 17.01 -2.76 8.95
C MET A 256 16.43 -2.86 10.37
N ASN A 257 16.92 -3.79 11.20
CA ASN A 257 16.64 -3.90 12.62
C ASN A 257 15.13 -3.80 12.92
N GLY A 258 14.31 -4.65 12.29
CA GLY A 258 12.85 -4.73 12.51
C GLY A 258 12.02 -3.59 11.90
N MET A 259 12.58 -2.79 10.97
CA MET A 259 11.84 -1.68 10.34
C MET A 259 10.55 -2.15 9.67
N VAL A 260 10.60 -3.20 8.84
CA VAL A 260 9.44 -3.68 8.06
C VAL A 260 8.30 -4.10 8.99
N GLU A 261 8.61 -4.87 10.04
CA GLU A 261 7.63 -5.26 11.06
C GLU A 261 7.00 -4.04 11.74
N ARG A 262 7.81 -3.08 12.21
CA ARG A 262 7.29 -1.86 12.84
C ARG A 262 6.40 -1.05 11.91
N ARG A 263 6.73 -0.98 10.62
CA ARG A 263 5.88 -0.32 9.60
C ARG A 263 4.56 -1.06 9.47
N MET A 264 4.56 -2.38 9.29
CA MET A 264 3.33 -3.18 9.21
C MET A 264 2.45 -3.04 10.45
N GLN A 265 3.02 -3.07 11.66
CA GLN A 265 2.29 -2.86 12.92
C GLN A 265 1.61 -1.48 12.96
N LYS A 266 2.35 -0.41 12.62
CA LYS A 266 1.78 0.94 12.53
C LYS A 266 0.65 1.01 11.51
N THR A 267 0.84 0.40 10.33
CA THR A 267 -0.19 0.36 9.30
C THR A 267 -1.46 -0.32 9.80
N ILE A 268 -1.35 -1.52 10.38
CA ILE A 268 -2.50 -2.28 10.91
C ILE A 268 -3.29 -1.44 11.91
N LEU A 269 -2.60 -0.80 12.87
CA LEU A 269 -3.24 0.00 13.89
C LEU A 269 -3.95 1.22 13.30
N ARG A 270 -3.31 1.91 12.34
CA ARG A 270 -3.89 3.08 11.67
C ARG A 270 -5.09 2.70 10.81
N VAL A 271 -5.01 1.63 10.02
CA VAL A 271 -6.14 1.13 9.23
C VAL A 271 -7.35 0.86 10.15
N ALA A 272 -7.15 0.15 11.25
CA ALA A 272 -8.21 -0.09 12.22
C ALA A 272 -8.76 1.20 12.84
N SER A 273 -7.88 2.18 13.11
CA SER A 273 -8.25 3.49 13.66
C SER A 273 -9.06 4.34 12.68
N TYR A 274 -8.73 4.33 11.38
CA TYR A 274 -9.53 4.97 10.34
C TYR A 274 -10.90 4.32 10.21
N TRP A 275 -10.98 2.99 10.16
CA TRP A 275 -12.27 2.28 10.11
C TRP A 275 -13.14 2.59 11.33
N TYR A 276 -12.54 2.58 12.52
CA TYR A 276 -13.21 2.92 13.77
C TYR A 276 -13.71 4.36 13.77
N SER A 277 -12.88 5.32 13.34
CA SER A 277 -13.24 6.73 13.28
C SER A 277 -14.39 6.99 12.32
N ALA A 278 -14.37 6.34 11.14
CA ALA A 278 -15.46 6.46 10.17
C ALA A 278 -16.80 5.93 10.73
N TRP A 279 -16.75 4.84 11.50
CA TRP A 279 -17.92 4.30 12.18
C TRP A 279 -18.42 5.19 13.32
N LEU A 280 -17.52 5.83 14.09
CA LEU A 280 -17.89 6.81 15.11
C LEU A 280 -18.58 8.03 14.50
N GLU A 281 -17.97 8.63 13.47
CA GLU A 281 -18.47 9.85 12.82
C GLU A 281 -19.78 9.66 12.06
N SER A 282 -20.08 8.42 11.67
CA SER A 282 -21.36 8.05 11.08
C SER A 282 -22.47 7.82 12.10
N GLY A 283 -22.22 8.07 13.39
CA GLY A 283 -23.20 7.90 14.46
C GLY A 283 -23.30 6.47 14.99
N GLN A 284 -22.24 5.66 14.82
CA GLN A 284 -22.16 4.28 15.30
C GLN A 284 -23.33 3.40 14.85
N PRO A 285 -23.64 3.36 13.53
CA PRO A 285 -24.76 2.57 13.04
C PRO A 285 -24.63 1.11 13.46
N ASP A 286 -25.75 0.50 13.85
CA ASP A 286 -25.83 -0.93 14.12
C ASP A 286 -25.71 -1.72 12.81
N LEU A 287 -24.72 -2.61 12.77
CA LEU A 287 -24.38 -3.46 11.62
C LEU A 287 -24.70 -4.95 11.88
N THR A 288 -25.47 -5.26 12.93
CA THR A 288 -25.74 -6.65 13.36
C THR A 288 -26.67 -7.42 12.44
N ASN A 289 -27.44 -6.75 11.57
CA ASN A 289 -28.44 -7.40 10.72
C ASN A 289 -27.82 -7.90 9.39
N ILE A 290 -27.10 -9.03 9.51
CA ILE A 290 -26.14 -9.59 8.55
C ILE A 290 -26.78 -10.34 7.36
N GLU A 291 -28.09 -10.55 7.33
CA GLU A 291 -28.75 -11.33 6.26
C GLU A 291 -28.56 -10.76 4.84
N LYS A 292 -28.19 -9.47 4.69
CA LYS A 292 -27.81 -8.83 3.42
C LYS A 292 -26.36 -9.13 2.93
N ILE A 293 -25.49 -9.66 3.79
CA ILE A 293 -24.08 -9.96 3.47
C ILE A 293 -23.97 -11.22 2.59
N LYS A 294 -24.89 -12.18 2.74
CA LYS A 294 -24.86 -13.43 1.96
C LYS A 294 -25.30 -13.26 0.50
N SER A 295 -26.18 -12.29 0.19
CA SER A 295 -26.71 -12.10 -1.18
C SER A 295 -25.84 -11.20 -2.08
N THR A 296 -24.87 -10.48 -1.52
CA THR A 296 -24.01 -9.53 -2.24
C THR A 296 -22.60 -10.05 -2.54
N ASN A 297 -22.30 -11.31 -2.18
CA ASN A 297 -21.02 -12.00 -2.42
C ASN A 297 -20.73 -12.37 -3.90
N LYS A 298 -21.35 -11.69 -4.88
CA LYS A 298 -20.75 -11.67 -6.22
C LYS A 298 -19.51 -10.78 -6.14
N GLN A 299 -18.35 -11.40 -6.10
CA GLN A 299 -17.06 -10.75 -6.30
C GLN A 299 -17.15 -9.93 -7.61
N ASP A 300 -17.11 -8.61 -7.51
CA ASP A 300 -16.78 -7.77 -8.65
C ASP A 300 -15.31 -8.09 -8.98
N HIS A 301 -15.09 -9.04 -9.88
CA HIS A 301 -13.74 -9.46 -10.28
C HIS A 301 -13.18 -8.47 -11.29
N ILE A 302 -12.09 -7.79 -10.92
CA ILE A 302 -11.32 -7.00 -11.89
C ILE A 302 -10.48 -7.96 -12.70
N ASP A 303 -10.92 -8.27 -13.92
CA ASP A 303 -10.15 -9.10 -14.85
C ASP A 303 -8.99 -8.28 -15.44
N ILE A 304 -7.78 -8.71 -15.08
CA ILE A 304 -6.50 -8.13 -15.54
C ILE A 304 -5.81 -9.01 -16.59
N THR A 305 -6.42 -10.12 -17.00
CA THR A 305 -5.81 -11.09 -17.92
C THR A 305 -5.46 -10.42 -19.24
N GLY A 306 -4.18 -10.48 -19.63
CA GLY A 306 -3.67 -9.90 -20.87
C GLY A 306 -3.58 -8.36 -20.89
N LYS A 307 -3.83 -7.66 -19.77
CA LYS A 307 -3.73 -6.21 -19.68
C LYS A 307 -2.34 -5.78 -19.19
N LYS A 308 -1.84 -4.65 -19.71
CA LYS A 308 -0.64 -3.99 -19.19
C LYS A 308 -1.03 -3.01 -18.10
N ARG A 309 -0.15 -2.85 -17.10
CA ARG A 309 -0.31 -1.83 -16.06
C ARG A 309 -0.26 -0.45 -16.71
N ILE A 310 -1.18 0.42 -16.32
CA ILE A 310 -1.25 1.83 -16.70
C ILE A 310 -0.68 2.62 -15.52
N GLY A 311 0.30 3.48 -15.78
CA GLY A 311 0.92 4.27 -14.72
C GLY A 311 2.38 4.57 -15.03
N ARG A 312 3.14 4.82 -13.97
CA ARG A 312 4.56 5.16 -14.04
C ARG A 312 5.39 4.03 -14.67
N GLU A 313 6.32 4.39 -15.53
CA GLU A 313 7.23 3.42 -16.18
C GLU A 313 8.12 2.72 -15.15
N GLU A 314 8.49 3.39 -14.05
CA GLU A 314 9.31 2.77 -13.00
C GLU A 314 8.55 1.70 -12.19
N TRP A 315 7.25 1.55 -12.44
CA TRP A 315 6.39 0.49 -11.89
C TRP A 315 6.26 -0.71 -12.83
N MET A 316 6.77 -0.63 -14.05
CA MET A 316 6.68 -1.66 -15.11
C MET A 316 8.02 -2.37 -15.34
#